data_AF-A0A7C8YCV1-F1
#
_entry.id   AF-A0A7C8YCV1-F1
#
_cell.length_a   1.000
_cell.length_b   1.000
_cell.length_c   1.000
_cell.angle_alpha   90.00
_cell.angle_beta   90.00
_cell.angle_gamma   90.00
#
_symmetry.space_group_name_H-M   'P 1'
#
loop_
_entity.id
_entity.type
_entity.pdbx_description
1 polymer ?
#
loop_
_entity_poly.entity_id
_entity_poly.type
_entity_poly.pdbx_seq_one_letter_code
_entity_poly.pdbx_strand_id
1 'polypeptide(L)'
;MERKRVDDNDPGPTSSSRPVDRFGFIKSENSNSPEALKRSKSTFEFEREERRVRKWRKMIGAGGSDWKHYVRRKPHVVKRRVRKGIPDCLRGLVWQLISGSRDLLLMNPGVYEQLVIYETSASELDIIRDISRTFPSHIFFQQRHGPGQRSLYNVLKAYSVYDRDVGYVQGMGFIAGLLLLYMSEEDAFWLLVALLKGAVHAPMEGLYLSGLPLVQQYLFQFDHLVKEYLPKLGEHFTQEMINPSMYASQWFITVFSYSFPFHLALRIWDVFLYEGVKVVFRVGLALLKSYQDELVKLPFEKLIHALRNFPEEVMDPDTLLPLAYSIKISKRLEELRLEYENIHGKPGQSIESRGKQKQPLERNSSHLKKQAEKQNGEAIQGAHEKQNGEAIQGGDGHRKQLLPQMLRRYSHRRALGEHEKLDGEAIQSDQEFLQRRDSQLMSRHATS
;
A
#
# COMPACT_ATOMS: atom_id res chain seq x y z
N MET A 1 13.65 -69.19 10.36
CA MET A 1 12.62 -68.15 10.56
C MET A 1 13.33 -66.81 10.65
N GLU A 2 13.35 -66.10 9.53
CA GLU A 2 14.06 -64.82 9.35
C GLU A 2 13.38 -63.68 10.12
N ARG A 3 14.17 -62.90 10.85
CA ARG A 3 13.74 -61.63 11.44
C ARG A 3 13.92 -60.52 10.39
N LYS A 4 12.79 -60.09 9.82
CA LYS A 4 12.68 -58.98 8.86
C LYS A 4 13.04 -57.67 9.57
N ARG A 5 14.08 -56.98 9.09
CA ARG A 5 14.38 -55.58 9.44
C ARG A 5 13.28 -54.71 8.82
N VAL A 6 12.63 -53.89 9.64
CA VAL A 6 11.73 -52.83 9.17
C VAL A 6 12.59 -51.63 8.82
N ASP A 7 12.44 -51.17 7.59
CA ASP A 7 13.14 -50.03 7.00
C ASP A 7 12.44 -48.74 7.45
N ASP A 8 13.04 -48.01 8.38
CA ASP A 8 12.60 -46.66 8.77
C ASP A 8 13.08 -45.67 7.69
N ASN A 9 12.26 -45.50 6.66
CA ASN A 9 12.37 -44.39 5.70
C ASN A 9 11.02 -43.71 5.59
N ASP A 10 10.66 -42.93 6.61
CA ASP A 10 9.61 -41.93 6.50
C ASP A 10 10.22 -40.65 5.87
N PRO A 11 9.86 -40.29 4.62
CA PRO A 11 10.35 -39.05 4.06
C PRO A 11 9.63 -37.90 4.77
N GLY A 12 10.34 -37.26 5.70
CA GLY A 12 9.87 -36.01 6.32
C GLY A 12 9.42 -35.00 5.26
N PRO A 13 8.53 -34.05 5.61
CA PRO A 13 7.86 -33.20 4.63
C PRO A 13 8.90 -32.39 3.88
N THR A 14 9.12 -32.73 2.61
CA THR A 14 9.96 -31.97 1.70
C THR A 14 9.29 -30.63 1.46
N SER A 15 9.79 -29.58 2.10
CA SER A 15 9.39 -28.21 1.80
C SER A 15 9.87 -27.86 0.39
N SER A 16 9.06 -28.16 -0.62
CA SER A 16 9.28 -27.65 -1.97
C SER A 16 9.03 -26.14 -1.96
N SER A 17 10.06 -25.35 -1.66
CA SER A 17 9.96 -23.89 -1.71
C SER A 17 9.81 -23.50 -3.18
N ARG A 18 8.57 -23.24 -3.61
CA ARG A 18 8.29 -22.75 -4.96
C ARG A 18 9.11 -21.49 -5.22
N PRO A 19 9.73 -21.35 -6.39
CA PRO A 19 10.55 -20.18 -6.70
C PRO A 19 9.68 -18.91 -6.63
N VAL A 20 10.18 -17.89 -5.93
CA VAL A 20 9.52 -16.58 -5.83
C VAL A 20 10.29 -15.54 -6.63
N ASP A 21 9.60 -14.50 -7.09
CA ASP A 21 10.23 -13.31 -7.64
C ASP A 21 10.83 -12.41 -6.55
N ARG A 22 11.48 -11.32 -6.96
CA ARG A 22 12.12 -10.36 -6.04
C ARG A 22 11.14 -9.63 -5.11
N PHE A 23 9.84 -9.71 -5.38
CA PHE A 23 8.79 -9.07 -4.60
C PHE A 23 8.03 -10.06 -3.74
N GLY A 24 8.34 -11.37 -3.78
CA GLY A 24 7.69 -12.39 -2.98
C GLY A 24 6.47 -13.06 -3.64
N PHE A 25 6.25 -12.84 -4.94
CA PHE A 25 5.22 -13.56 -5.70
C PHE A 25 5.75 -14.89 -6.22
N ILE A 26 4.96 -15.94 -6.10
CA ILE A 26 5.31 -17.27 -6.60
C ILE A 26 5.36 -17.25 -8.13
N LYS A 27 6.47 -17.70 -8.71
CA LYS A 27 6.65 -17.80 -10.16
C LYS A 27 5.86 -18.97 -10.73
N SER A 28 5.28 -18.78 -11.90
CA SER A 28 4.76 -19.87 -12.72
C SER A 28 5.93 -20.67 -13.33
N GLU A 29 5.79 -21.99 -13.42
CA GLU A 29 6.84 -22.95 -13.82
C GLU A 29 7.41 -22.75 -15.25
N ASN A 30 6.81 -21.88 -16.06
CA ASN A 30 7.19 -21.67 -17.48
C ASN A 30 8.24 -20.57 -17.74
N SER A 31 8.90 -20.02 -16.72
CA SER A 31 9.84 -18.89 -16.87
C SER A 31 11.32 -19.31 -16.80
N ASN A 32 11.76 -20.20 -17.70
CA ASN A 32 13.17 -20.54 -17.86
C ASN A 32 13.91 -19.41 -18.59
N SER A 33 14.90 -18.80 -17.93
CA SER A 33 15.77 -17.80 -18.55
C SER A 33 17.25 -18.08 -18.19
N PRO A 34 18.19 -18.03 -19.16
CA PRO A 34 19.54 -18.59 -19.01
C PRO A 34 20.39 -17.84 -17.97
N GLU A 35 21.15 -18.58 -17.16
CA GLU A 35 21.83 -18.07 -15.94
C GLU A 35 23.16 -17.33 -16.19
N ALA A 36 23.88 -17.61 -17.27
CA ALA A 36 25.24 -17.09 -17.45
C ALA A 36 25.32 -15.59 -17.83
N LEU A 37 24.32 -15.05 -18.56
CA LEU A 37 24.25 -13.61 -18.89
C LEU A 37 23.72 -12.73 -17.74
N LYS A 38 23.11 -13.33 -16.72
CA LYS A 38 22.50 -12.60 -15.58
C LYS A 38 23.54 -12.09 -14.58
N ARG A 39 24.68 -12.77 -14.44
CA ARG A 39 25.65 -12.51 -13.36
C ARG A 39 26.47 -11.22 -13.53
N SER A 40 26.73 -10.80 -14.77
CA SER A 40 27.43 -9.53 -15.08
C SER A 40 26.48 -8.33 -15.18
N LYS A 41 25.25 -8.54 -15.67
CA LYS A 41 24.18 -7.53 -15.58
C LYS A 41 23.82 -7.23 -14.11
N SER A 42 23.86 -8.22 -13.22
CA SER A 42 23.47 -8.03 -11.82
C SER A 42 24.45 -7.16 -11.01
N THR A 43 25.76 -7.17 -11.29
CA THR A 43 26.71 -6.32 -10.54
C THR A 43 26.54 -4.85 -10.88
N PHE A 44 26.41 -4.50 -12.17
CA PHE A 44 26.13 -3.13 -12.59
C PHE A 44 24.78 -2.62 -12.09
N GLU A 45 23.75 -3.46 -12.13
CA GLU A 45 22.43 -3.15 -11.57
C GLU A 45 22.49 -2.94 -10.05
N PHE A 46 23.23 -3.78 -9.34
CA PHE A 46 23.46 -3.65 -7.90
C PHE A 46 24.16 -2.32 -7.57
N GLU A 47 25.28 -2.01 -8.22
CA GLU A 47 25.98 -0.74 -8.02
C GLU A 47 25.10 0.47 -8.36
N ARG A 48 24.30 0.38 -9.44
CA ARG A 48 23.34 1.42 -9.81
C ARG A 48 22.31 1.62 -8.71
N GLU A 49 21.78 0.53 -8.13
CA GLU A 49 20.80 0.58 -7.05
C GLU A 49 21.41 1.15 -5.77
N GLU A 50 22.61 0.73 -5.38
CA GLU A 50 23.31 1.31 -4.23
C GLU A 50 23.56 2.81 -4.40
N ARG A 51 23.99 3.25 -5.59
CA ARG A 51 24.16 4.68 -5.89
C ARG A 51 22.83 5.43 -5.75
N ARG A 52 21.69 4.82 -6.08
CA ARG A 52 20.35 5.40 -5.87
C ARG A 52 20.02 5.45 -4.39
N VAL A 53 20.23 4.38 -3.63
CA VAL A 53 19.98 4.31 -2.18
C VAL A 53 20.79 5.38 -1.45
N ARG A 54 22.10 5.51 -1.70
CA ARG A 54 22.95 6.56 -1.10
C ARG A 54 22.42 7.97 -1.38
N LYS A 55 22.03 8.21 -2.63
CA LYS A 55 21.43 9.47 -3.08
C LYS A 55 20.14 9.77 -2.33
N TRP A 56 19.27 8.78 -2.11
CA TRP A 56 18.02 8.92 -1.37
C TRP A 56 18.24 9.09 0.14
N ARG A 57 19.14 8.32 0.76
CA ARG A 57 19.53 8.49 2.18
C ARG A 57 19.97 9.92 2.49
N LYS A 58 20.76 10.53 1.61
CA LYS A 58 21.16 11.95 1.72
C LYS A 58 19.98 12.94 1.63
N MET A 59 18.87 12.57 0.99
CA MET A 59 17.69 13.43 0.91
C MET A 59 16.78 13.31 2.13
N ILE A 60 16.64 12.09 2.65
CA ILE A 60 15.71 11.80 3.75
C ILE A 60 16.36 12.05 5.11
N GLY A 61 17.68 11.95 5.24
CA GLY A 61 18.37 12.02 6.52
C GLY A 61 18.14 10.78 7.38
N ALA A 62 18.73 10.73 8.56
CA ALA A 62 18.48 9.65 9.51
C ALA A 62 17.00 9.67 9.93
N GLY A 63 16.29 8.55 9.74
CA GLY A 63 14.87 8.42 10.10
C GLY A 63 13.89 9.38 9.40
N GLY A 64 14.30 10.13 8.35
CA GLY A 64 13.45 11.11 7.69
C GLY A 64 13.61 12.57 8.18
N SER A 65 14.53 12.84 9.10
CA SER A 65 14.77 14.16 9.70
C SER A 65 15.02 15.29 8.68
N ASP A 66 15.75 15.03 7.61
CA ASP A 66 16.10 16.04 6.59
C ASP A 66 15.03 16.22 5.51
N TRP A 67 14.04 15.32 5.44
CA TRP A 67 13.09 15.24 4.33
C TRP A 67 12.37 16.57 4.06
N LYS A 68 11.73 17.14 5.09
CA LYS A 68 10.97 18.39 4.99
C LYS A 68 11.86 19.54 4.50
N HIS A 69 13.09 19.63 5.02
CA HIS A 69 14.07 20.63 4.61
C HIS A 69 14.51 20.43 3.15
N TYR A 70 14.82 19.20 2.75
CA TYR A 70 15.30 18.89 1.41
C TYR A 70 14.22 19.14 0.34
N VAL A 71 12.97 18.74 0.61
CA VAL A 71 11.83 18.98 -0.29
C VAL A 71 11.64 20.47 -0.55
N ARG A 72 11.69 21.30 0.50
CA ARG A 72 11.57 22.76 0.38
C ARG A 72 12.70 23.36 -0.46
N ARG A 73 13.95 22.90 -0.29
CA ARG A 73 15.12 23.46 -0.98
C ARG A 73 15.31 22.96 -2.41
N LYS A 74 14.95 21.70 -2.68
CA LYS A 74 15.26 21.03 -3.96
C LYS A 74 14.05 20.25 -4.51
N PRO A 75 12.87 20.88 -4.66
CA PRO A 75 11.64 20.19 -5.07
C PRO A 75 11.76 19.50 -6.44
N HIS A 76 12.45 20.14 -7.40
CA HIS A 76 12.69 19.55 -8.73
C HIS A 76 13.57 18.29 -8.69
N VAL A 77 14.48 18.18 -7.73
CA VAL A 77 15.33 17.00 -7.55
C VAL A 77 14.50 15.85 -6.97
N VAL A 78 13.66 16.15 -5.98
CA VAL A 78 12.73 15.18 -5.39
C VAL A 78 11.81 14.62 -6.46
N LYS A 79 11.07 15.49 -7.16
CA LYS A 79 10.16 15.10 -8.25
C LYS A 79 10.83 14.21 -9.28
N ARG A 80 12.03 14.59 -9.74
CA ARG A 80 12.79 13.81 -10.73
C ARG A 80 13.16 12.42 -10.20
N ARG A 81 13.56 12.32 -8.93
CA ARG A 81 13.96 11.04 -8.33
C ARG A 81 12.77 10.14 -8.03
N VAL A 82 11.65 10.70 -7.58
CA VAL A 82 10.37 9.99 -7.44
C VAL A 82 9.95 9.39 -8.79
N ARG A 83 9.95 10.19 -9.87
CA ARG A 83 9.63 9.70 -11.23
C ARG A 83 10.60 8.63 -11.74
N LYS A 84 11.87 8.67 -11.33
CA LYS A 84 12.85 7.61 -11.61
C LYS A 84 12.66 6.35 -10.76
N GLY A 85 11.73 6.36 -9.80
CA GLY A 85 11.47 5.28 -8.87
C GLY A 85 12.22 5.45 -7.55
N ILE A 86 11.52 5.11 -6.47
CA ILE A 86 12.09 5.00 -5.12
C ILE A 86 12.77 3.62 -5.01
N PRO A 87 13.99 3.52 -4.44
CA PRO A 87 14.61 2.24 -4.14
C PRO A 87 13.71 1.39 -3.26
N ASP A 88 13.64 0.10 -3.56
CA ASP A 88 12.65 -0.79 -2.97
C ASP A 88 12.70 -0.81 -1.44
N CYS A 89 13.91 -0.92 -0.88
CA CYS A 89 14.16 -0.91 0.56
C CYS A 89 13.86 0.43 1.27
N LEU A 90 13.60 1.51 0.52
CA LEU A 90 13.28 2.82 1.07
C LEU A 90 11.80 3.19 0.93
N ARG A 91 10.99 2.40 0.23
CA ARG A 91 9.57 2.71 0.00
C ARG A 91 8.79 2.87 1.30
N GLY A 92 8.93 1.94 2.25
CA GLY A 92 8.23 2.01 3.53
C GLY A 92 8.37 3.37 4.20
N LEU A 93 9.61 3.85 4.36
CA LEU A 93 9.89 5.16 4.96
C LEU A 93 9.49 6.32 4.04
N VAL A 94 9.89 6.30 2.76
CA VAL A 94 9.66 7.44 1.85
C VAL A 94 8.17 7.65 1.60
N TRP A 95 7.38 6.58 1.48
CA TRP A 95 5.93 6.65 1.30
C TRP A 95 5.24 7.29 2.49
N GLN A 96 5.66 7.00 3.72
CA GLN A 96 5.13 7.70 4.90
C GLN A 96 5.50 9.19 4.93
N LEU A 97 6.72 9.53 4.50
CA LEU A 97 7.21 10.90 4.47
C LEU A 97 6.54 11.76 3.38
N ILE A 98 6.23 11.20 2.21
CA ILE A 98 5.53 11.91 1.13
C ILE A 98 4.03 12.04 1.37
N SER A 99 3.40 11.05 2.03
CA SER A 99 1.97 11.03 2.31
C SER A 99 1.58 11.86 3.54
N GLY A 100 2.55 12.17 4.42
CA GLY A 100 2.30 12.80 5.71
C GLY A 100 1.79 11.82 6.79
N SER A 101 1.72 10.51 6.49
CA SER A 101 1.17 9.53 7.43
C SER A 101 2.00 9.38 8.70
N ARG A 102 3.31 9.61 8.63
CA ARG A 102 4.18 9.59 9.83
C ARG A 102 3.80 10.67 10.83
N ASP A 103 3.47 11.87 10.36
CA ASP A 103 3.02 12.95 11.24
C ASP A 103 1.66 12.59 11.87
N LEU A 104 0.74 11.97 11.11
CA LEU A 104 -0.54 11.50 11.65
C LEU A 104 -0.35 10.43 12.73
N LEU A 105 0.53 9.45 12.52
CA LEU A 105 0.83 8.42 13.52
C LEU A 105 1.34 9.05 14.81
N LEU A 106 2.33 9.94 14.72
CA LEU A 106 2.93 10.61 15.89
C LEU A 106 1.93 11.48 16.66
N MET A 107 0.98 12.09 15.95
CA MET A 107 -0.06 12.92 16.57
C MET A 107 -1.13 12.10 17.29
N ASN A 108 -1.26 10.80 16.99
CA ASN A 108 -2.39 9.96 17.39
C ASN A 108 -1.96 8.61 18.02
N PRO A 109 -1.11 8.64 19.06
CA PRO A 109 -0.62 7.42 19.70
C PRO A 109 -1.77 6.59 20.28
N GLY A 110 -1.74 5.27 20.05
CA GLY A 110 -2.69 4.31 20.61
C GLY A 110 -4.06 4.26 19.91
N VAL A 111 -4.35 5.16 18.96
CA VAL A 111 -5.64 5.16 18.24
C VAL A 111 -5.82 3.91 17.39
N TYR A 112 -4.78 3.44 16.71
CA TYR A 112 -4.85 2.22 15.92
C TYR A 112 -5.18 1.00 16.80
N GLU A 113 -4.45 0.85 17.91
CA GLU A 113 -4.69 -0.21 18.89
C GLU A 113 -6.12 -0.16 19.44
N GLN A 114 -6.62 1.04 19.74
CA GLN A 114 -8.00 1.26 20.18
C GLN A 114 -9.01 0.67 19.20
N LEU A 115 -8.86 1.00 17.92
CA LEU A 115 -9.77 0.59 16.84
C LEU A 115 -9.72 -0.92 16.58
N VAL A 116 -8.53 -1.53 16.63
CA VAL A 116 -8.38 -2.96 16.36
C VAL A 116 -8.90 -3.80 17.51
N ILE A 117 -8.60 -3.43 18.76
CA ILE A 117 -8.87 -4.28 19.93
C ILE A 117 -10.31 -4.11 20.44
N TYR A 118 -10.78 -2.87 20.54
CA TYR A 118 -11.97 -2.56 21.34
C TYR A 118 -13.21 -2.25 20.51
N GLU A 119 -13.06 -1.94 19.23
CA GLU A 119 -14.17 -1.60 18.35
C GLU A 119 -14.60 -2.78 17.49
N THR A 120 -15.87 -2.78 17.08
CA THR A 120 -16.46 -3.76 16.17
C THR A 120 -16.76 -3.10 14.82
N SER A 121 -16.52 -3.84 13.73
CA SER A 121 -16.79 -3.35 12.37
C SER A 121 -18.08 -3.97 11.84
N ALA A 122 -18.95 -3.13 11.26
CA ALA A 122 -20.12 -3.62 10.53
C ALA A 122 -19.74 -4.31 9.20
N SER A 123 -18.51 -4.11 8.71
CA SER A 123 -18.04 -4.63 7.42
C SER A 123 -17.18 -5.89 7.54
N GLU A 124 -17.16 -6.53 8.71
CA GLU A 124 -16.30 -7.67 9.01
C GLU A 124 -16.42 -8.81 7.98
N LEU A 125 -17.65 -9.17 7.58
CA LEU A 125 -17.89 -10.24 6.62
C LEU A 125 -17.39 -9.91 5.21
N ASP A 126 -17.55 -8.64 4.78
CA ASP A 126 -17.08 -8.19 3.46
C ASP A 126 -15.54 -8.13 3.42
N ILE A 127 -14.92 -7.70 4.52
CA ILE A 127 -13.46 -7.72 4.69
C ILE A 127 -12.94 -9.16 4.59
N ILE A 128 -13.54 -10.11 5.31
CA ILE A 128 -13.14 -11.53 5.29
C ILE A 128 -13.21 -12.13 3.88
N ARG A 129 -14.26 -11.80 3.12
CA ARG A 129 -14.43 -12.27 1.73
C ARG A 129 -13.28 -11.80 0.83
N ASP A 130 -12.83 -10.57 1.02
CA ASP A 130 -11.87 -9.91 0.14
C ASP A 130 -10.40 -10.18 0.46
N ILE A 131 -10.09 -10.52 1.71
CA ILE A 131 -8.72 -10.85 2.13
C ILE A 131 -8.17 -12.03 1.31
N SER A 132 -8.98 -13.07 1.09
CA SER A 132 -8.52 -14.30 0.43
C SER A 132 -8.12 -14.10 -1.04
N ARG A 133 -8.64 -13.05 -1.68
CA ARG A 133 -8.37 -12.70 -3.08
C ARG A 133 -7.37 -11.54 -3.25
N THR A 134 -6.83 -11.00 -2.16
CA THR A 134 -5.85 -9.90 -2.20
C THR A 134 -4.43 -10.48 -2.24
N PHE A 135 -3.73 -10.28 -3.37
CA PHE A 135 -2.38 -10.82 -3.65
C PHE A 135 -2.21 -12.31 -3.27
N PRO A 136 -3.09 -13.22 -3.75
CA PRO A 136 -3.13 -14.61 -3.28
C PRO A 136 -1.87 -15.42 -3.62
N SER A 137 -1.11 -15.01 -4.64
CA SER A 137 0.16 -15.63 -5.04
C SER A 137 1.38 -15.09 -4.31
N HIS A 138 1.21 -14.11 -3.41
CA HIS A 138 2.30 -13.54 -2.62
C HIS A 138 2.49 -14.32 -1.31
N ILE A 139 3.74 -14.69 -0.99
CA ILE A 139 4.07 -15.55 0.17
C ILE A 139 3.54 -15.04 1.52
N PHE A 140 3.44 -13.72 1.69
CA PHE A 140 2.91 -13.11 2.91
C PHE A 140 1.38 -13.27 3.07
N PHE A 141 0.64 -13.33 1.95
CA PHE A 141 -0.83 -13.37 1.93
C PHE A 141 -1.40 -14.75 1.56
N GLN A 142 -0.56 -15.65 1.02
CA GLN A 142 -0.99 -16.96 0.54
C GLN A 142 -1.59 -17.84 1.64
N GLN A 143 -1.03 -17.79 2.86
CA GLN A 143 -1.52 -18.62 3.95
C GLN A 143 -2.87 -18.09 4.45
N ARG A 144 -3.92 -18.91 4.29
CA ARG A 144 -5.24 -18.63 4.84
C ARG A 144 -5.16 -18.44 6.35
N HIS A 145 -5.69 -17.33 6.87
CA HIS A 145 -5.60 -16.94 8.28
C HIS A 145 -4.15 -16.76 8.80
N GLY A 146 -3.16 -16.70 7.90
CA GLY A 146 -1.77 -16.43 8.23
C GLY A 146 -1.53 -15.00 8.72
N PRO A 147 -0.29 -14.67 9.12
CA PRO A 147 0.06 -13.34 9.60
C PRO A 147 -0.34 -12.20 8.64
N GLY A 148 -0.05 -12.32 7.34
CA GLY A 148 -0.38 -11.25 6.40
C GLY A 148 -1.87 -11.04 6.18
N GLN A 149 -2.66 -12.12 6.13
CA GLN A 149 -4.13 -12.01 6.07
C GLN A 149 -4.72 -11.40 7.34
N ARG A 150 -4.17 -11.72 8.52
CA ARG A 150 -4.58 -11.11 9.80
C ARG A 150 -4.23 -9.63 9.86
N SER A 151 -3.04 -9.24 9.43
CA SER A 151 -2.67 -7.83 9.37
C SER A 151 -3.52 -7.04 8.37
N LEU A 152 -3.81 -7.63 7.20
CA LEU A 152 -4.73 -7.03 6.25
C LEU A 152 -6.14 -6.85 6.83
N TYR A 153 -6.66 -7.86 7.52
CA TYR A 153 -7.92 -7.77 8.25
C TYR A 153 -7.91 -6.62 9.26
N ASN A 154 -6.89 -6.54 10.12
CA ASN A 154 -6.82 -5.52 11.17
C ASN A 154 -6.80 -4.11 10.60
N VAL A 155 -5.99 -3.85 9.56
CA VAL A 155 -5.92 -2.54 8.90
C VAL A 155 -7.27 -2.13 8.32
N LEU A 156 -7.93 -3.03 7.59
CA LEU A 156 -9.22 -2.77 6.95
C LEU A 156 -10.34 -2.60 7.99
N LYS A 157 -10.33 -3.44 9.03
CA LYS A 157 -11.25 -3.33 10.17
C LYS A 157 -11.08 -1.98 10.85
N ALA A 158 -9.87 -1.63 11.24
CA ALA A 158 -9.57 -0.36 11.92
C ALA A 158 -10.02 0.84 11.09
N TYR A 159 -9.73 0.84 9.78
CA TYR A 159 -10.17 1.92 8.88
C TYR A 159 -11.70 2.00 8.81
N SER A 160 -12.39 0.86 8.65
CA SER A 160 -13.85 0.84 8.54
C SER A 160 -14.57 1.41 9.78
N VAL A 161 -13.92 1.33 10.95
CA VAL A 161 -14.42 1.92 12.19
C VAL A 161 -14.01 3.39 12.30
N TYR A 162 -12.77 3.73 11.91
CA TYR A 162 -12.26 5.10 11.93
C TYR A 162 -13.10 6.06 11.07
N ASP A 163 -13.60 5.54 9.95
CA ASP A 163 -14.41 6.28 8.98
C ASP A 163 -15.67 5.50 8.62
N ARG A 164 -16.66 5.51 9.53
CA ARG A 164 -17.90 4.73 9.36
C ARG A 164 -18.75 5.13 8.16
N ASP A 165 -18.59 6.35 7.66
CA ASP A 165 -19.30 6.83 6.46
C ASP A 165 -18.80 6.10 5.20
N VAL A 166 -17.51 5.76 5.16
CA VAL A 166 -16.91 4.91 4.12
C VAL A 166 -17.06 3.43 4.48
N GLY A 167 -16.78 3.07 5.73
CA GLY A 167 -16.70 1.68 6.17
C GLY A 167 -15.60 0.93 5.39
N TYR A 168 -15.98 -0.20 4.81
CA TYR A 168 -15.15 -0.95 3.87
C TYR A 168 -15.86 -1.10 2.53
N VAL A 169 -15.12 -0.85 1.46
CA VAL A 169 -15.57 -1.05 0.08
C VAL A 169 -14.58 -1.93 -0.66
N GLN A 170 -15.12 -2.81 -1.50
CA GLN A 170 -14.35 -3.71 -2.35
C GLN A 170 -13.29 -2.93 -3.15
N GLY A 171 -12.04 -3.43 -3.06
CA GLY A 171 -10.87 -2.83 -3.70
C GLY A 171 -9.91 -2.18 -2.69
N MET A 172 -10.40 -1.74 -1.53
CA MET A 172 -9.54 -1.22 -0.46
C MET A 172 -8.49 -2.24 0.01
N GLY A 173 -8.81 -3.54 -0.05
CA GLY A 173 -7.87 -4.61 0.27
C GLY A 173 -6.58 -4.56 -0.54
N PHE A 174 -6.63 -4.23 -1.84
CA PHE A 174 -5.42 -4.15 -2.67
C PHE A 174 -4.55 -2.95 -2.35
N ILE A 175 -5.13 -1.87 -1.82
CA ILE A 175 -4.36 -0.73 -1.32
C ILE A 175 -3.67 -1.11 -0.01
N ALA A 176 -4.45 -1.56 0.97
CA ALA A 176 -3.92 -1.95 2.28
C ALA A 176 -2.88 -3.08 2.17
N GLY A 177 -3.13 -4.06 1.30
CA GLY A 177 -2.21 -5.16 1.01
C GLY A 177 -0.89 -4.67 0.43
N LEU A 178 -0.91 -3.74 -0.52
CA LEU A 178 0.31 -3.16 -1.10
C LEU A 178 1.12 -2.40 -0.05
N LEU A 179 0.45 -1.66 0.83
CA LEU A 179 1.12 -0.94 1.93
C LEU A 179 1.78 -1.91 2.92
N LEU A 180 1.07 -2.96 3.32
CA LEU A 180 1.57 -3.99 4.25
C LEU A 180 2.79 -4.77 3.74
N LEU A 181 3.06 -4.74 2.43
CA LEU A 181 4.29 -5.31 1.88
C LEU A 181 5.54 -4.45 2.14
N TYR A 182 5.36 -3.20 2.59
CA TYR A 182 6.45 -2.24 2.76
C TYR A 182 6.55 -1.59 4.13
N MET A 183 5.54 -1.75 4.99
CA MET A 183 5.52 -1.13 6.32
C MET A 183 4.75 -1.96 7.34
N SER A 184 4.84 -1.56 8.60
CA SER A 184 4.12 -2.21 9.68
C SER A 184 2.60 -2.03 9.54
N GLU A 185 1.85 -2.80 10.32
CA GLU A 185 0.38 -2.77 10.32
C GLU A 185 -0.18 -1.37 10.65
N GLU A 186 0.35 -0.72 11.69
CA GLU A 186 -0.08 0.63 12.09
C GLU A 186 0.36 1.71 11.09
N ASP A 187 1.56 1.58 10.52
CA ASP A 187 2.02 2.50 9.47
C ASP A 187 1.11 2.45 8.23
N ALA A 188 0.71 1.23 7.83
CA ALA A 188 -0.17 1.00 6.69
C ALA A 188 -1.56 1.60 6.94
N PHE A 189 -2.09 1.44 8.16
CA PHE A 189 -3.33 2.09 8.56
C PHE A 189 -3.24 3.61 8.44
N TRP A 190 -2.22 4.25 9.01
CA TRP A 190 -2.09 5.70 8.95
C TRP A 190 -1.84 6.23 7.55
N LEU A 191 -1.18 5.46 6.69
CA LEU A 191 -1.02 5.83 5.28
C LEU A 191 -2.32 5.71 4.51
N LEU A 192 -3.13 4.68 4.77
CA LEU A 192 -4.49 4.57 4.24
C LEU A 192 -5.36 5.76 4.68
N VAL A 193 -5.30 6.14 5.96
CA VAL A 193 -5.98 7.35 6.48
C VAL A 193 -5.48 8.61 5.77
N ALA A 194 -4.16 8.78 5.63
CA ALA A 194 -3.57 9.94 4.95
C ALA A 194 -4.05 10.09 3.49
N LEU A 195 -4.22 8.98 2.79
CA LEU A 195 -4.74 8.95 1.42
C LEU A 195 -6.22 9.32 1.36
N LEU A 196 -7.04 8.61 2.13
CA LEU A 196 -8.49 8.71 1.98
C LEU A 196 -9.02 10.02 2.55
N LYS A 197 -8.49 10.46 3.71
CA LYS A 197 -8.86 11.72 4.35
C LYS A 197 -8.09 12.95 3.86
N GLY A 198 -7.12 12.77 2.97
CA GLY A 198 -6.40 13.87 2.30
C GLY A 198 -5.45 14.65 3.21
N ALA A 199 -4.38 14.02 3.68
CA ALA A 199 -3.33 14.68 4.47
C ALA A 199 -2.45 15.63 3.64
N VAL A 200 -2.11 15.24 2.41
CA VAL A 200 -1.25 16.01 1.50
C VAL A 200 -1.95 16.38 0.20
N HIS A 201 -2.69 15.43 -0.39
CA HIS A 201 -3.50 15.65 -1.60
C HIS A 201 -4.98 15.73 -1.24
N ALA A 202 -5.82 16.07 -2.22
CA ALA A 202 -7.28 16.07 -2.03
C ALA A 202 -7.79 14.70 -1.51
N PRO A 203 -8.77 14.68 -0.60
CA PRO A 203 -9.34 13.44 -0.07
C PRO A 203 -9.82 12.50 -1.17
N MET A 204 -9.59 11.20 -0.97
CA MET A 204 -9.97 10.13 -1.89
C MET A 204 -11.11 9.24 -1.36
N GLU A 205 -11.60 9.49 -0.14
CA GLU A 205 -12.74 8.81 0.47
C GLU A 205 -13.98 8.74 -0.45
N GLY A 206 -14.21 9.75 -1.31
CA GLY A 206 -15.30 9.74 -2.29
C GLY A 206 -15.21 8.62 -3.34
N LEU A 207 -14.08 7.91 -3.45
CA LEU A 207 -13.98 6.68 -4.27
C LEU A 207 -14.68 5.48 -3.63
N TYR A 208 -14.96 5.57 -2.32
CA TYR A 208 -15.50 4.50 -1.49
C TYR A 208 -16.75 4.92 -0.70
N LEU A 209 -17.22 6.15 -0.86
CA LEU A 209 -18.53 6.55 -0.35
C LEU A 209 -19.65 5.88 -1.15
N SER A 210 -20.83 5.76 -0.53
CA SER A 210 -22.03 5.27 -1.19
C SER A 210 -22.31 6.02 -2.50
N GLY A 211 -22.62 5.28 -3.56
CA GLY A 211 -22.78 5.81 -4.92
C GLY A 211 -21.47 6.06 -5.69
N LEU A 212 -20.30 5.88 -5.05
CA LEU A 212 -18.97 6.04 -5.65
C LEU A 212 -18.79 7.39 -6.39
N PRO A 213 -19.15 8.55 -5.76
CA PRO A 213 -19.25 9.82 -6.46
C PRO A 213 -17.95 10.24 -7.16
N LEU A 214 -16.80 9.98 -6.51
CA LEU A 214 -15.50 10.34 -7.09
C LEU A 214 -15.09 9.40 -8.23
N VAL A 215 -15.55 8.13 -8.20
CA VAL A 215 -15.35 7.21 -9.33
C VAL A 215 -16.13 7.72 -10.55
N GLN A 216 -17.41 8.09 -10.37
CA GLN A 216 -18.23 8.62 -11.46
C GLN A 216 -17.62 9.88 -12.06
N GLN A 217 -17.18 10.82 -11.22
CA GLN A 217 -16.48 12.03 -11.67
C GLN A 217 -15.21 11.68 -12.45
N TYR A 218 -14.37 10.78 -11.93
CA TYR A 218 -13.12 10.40 -12.59
C TYR A 218 -13.35 9.70 -13.92
N LEU A 219 -14.37 8.84 -14.03
CA LEU A 219 -14.73 8.20 -15.29
C LEU A 219 -15.26 9.20 -16.31
N PHE A 220 -16.05 10.20 -15.90
CA PHE A 220 -16.49 11.30 -16.76
C PHE A 220 -15.30 12.10 -17.31
N GLN A 221 -14.38 12.50 -16.42
CA GLN A 221 -13.16 13.21 -16.79
C GLN A 221 -12.29 12.36 -17.73
N PHE A 222 -12.16 11.07 -17.45
CA PHE A 222 -11.34 10.16 -18.26
C PHE A 222 -11.93 9.96 -19.65
N ASP A 223 -13.25 9.80 -19.78
CA ASP A 223 -13.95 9.70 -21.07
C ASP A 223 -13.63 10.89 -21.99
N HIS A 224 -13.76 12.11 -21.46
CA HIS A 224 -13.47 13.34 -22.20
C HIS A 224 -12.00 13.43 -22.60
N LEU A 225 -11.09 13.10 -21.68
CA LEU A 225 -9.66 13.09 -21.97
C LEU A 225 -9.30 12.04 -23.04
N VAL A 226 -9.95 10.88 -23.08
CA VAL A 226 -9.74 9.89 -24.16
C VAL A 226 -10.18 10.47 -25.50
N LYS A 227 -11.35 11.09 -25.58
CA LYS A 227 -11.86 11.72 -26.80
C LYS A 227 -10.97 12.87 -27.29
N GLU A 228 -10.40 13.64 -26.37
CA GLU A 228 -9.51 14.77 -26.71
C GLU A 228 -8.09 14.32 -27.12
N TYR A 229 -7.48 13.39 -26.38
CA TYR A 229 -6.08 13.00 -26.59
C TYR A 229 -5.91 11.83 -27.56
N LEU A 230 -6.96 11.03 -27.77
CA LEU A 230 -6.97 9.83 -28.61
C LEU A 230 -8.25 9.80 -29.47
N PRO A 231 -8.49 10.80 -30.34
CA PRO A 231 -9.80 11.02 -30.98
C PRO A 231 -10.30 9.83 -31.79
N LYS A 232 -9.43 9.16 -32.55
CA LYS A 232 -9.79 7.94 -33.31
C LYS A 232 -10.29 6.82 -32.39
N LEU A 233 -9.62 6.63 -31.25
CA LEU A 233 -10.00 5.61 -30.27
C LEU A 233 -11.28 6.02 -29.53
N GLY A 234 -11.43 7.31 -29.19
CA GLY A 234 -12.64 7.84 -28.55
C GLY A 234 -13.88 7.73 -29.44
N GLU A 235 -13.74 7.96 -30.74
CA GLU A 235 -14.80 7.72 -31.72
C GLU A 235 -15.15 6.24 -31.79
N HIS A 236 -14.16 5.36 -31.91
CA HIS A 236 -14.37 3.91 -31.91
C HIS A 236 -15.06 3.42 -30.63
N PHE A 237 -14.66 3.92 -29.47
CA PHE A 237 -15.33 3.61 -28.20
C PHE A 237 -16.79 4.07 -28.20
N THR A 238 -17.10 5.20 -28.83
CA THR A 238 -18.47 5.69 -28.96
C THR A 238 -19.29 4.79 -29.88
N GLN A 239 -18.73 4.36 -31.02
CA GLN A 239 -19.37 3.45 -31.97
C GLN A 239 -19.64 2.07 -31.36
N GLU A 240 -18.68 1.54 -30.60
CA GLU A 240 -18.78 0.25 -29.90
C GLU A 240 -19.46 0.36 -28.53
N MET A 241 -20.01 1.53 -28.15
CA MET A 241 -20.71 1.75 -26.88
C MET A 241 -19.87 1.40 -25.62
N ILE A 242 -18.56 1.61 -25.69
CA ILE A 242 -17.62 1.35 -24.60
C ILE A 242 -17.68 2.48 -23.58
N ASN A 243 -18.10 2.15 -22.36
CA ASN A 243 -18.07 3.08 -21.23
C ASN A 243 -16.80 2.84 -20.38
N PRO A 244 -16.09 3.91 -19.93
CA PRO A 244 -14.92 3.76 -19.04
C PRO A 244 -15.17 2.94 -17.78
N SER A 245 -16.39 2.93 -17.24
CA SER A 245 -16.75 2.11 -16.08
C SER A 245 -16.49 0.61 -16.27
N MET A 246 -16.51 0.12 -17.52
CA MET A 246 -16.33 -1.29 -17.88
C MET A 246 -14.88 -1.79 -17.72
N TYR A 247 -13.91 -0.88 -17.72
CA TYR A 247 -12.47 -1.22 -17.69
C TYR A 247 -11.62 -0.36 -16.75
N ALA A 248 -11.93 0.92 -16.53
CA ALA A 248 -11.07 1.86 -15.82
C ALA A 248 -11.42 2.03 -14.33
N SER A 249 -12.59 1.58 -13.86
CA SER A 249 -13.02 1.75 -12.46
C SER A 249 -11.96 1.25 -11.47
N GLN A 250 -11.41 0.06 -11.72
CA GLN A 250 -10.38 -0.53 -10.86
C GLN A 250 -9.05 0.22 -10.91
N TRP A 251 -8.73 0.93 -12.00
CA TRP A 251 -7.51 1.73 -12.10
C TRP A 251 -7.51 2.87 -11.09
N PHE A 252 -8.67 3.51 -10.90
CA PHE A 252 -8.85 4.58 -9.90
C PHE A 252 -9.02 4.02 -8.49
N ILE A 253 -9.86 3.00 -8.30
CA ILE A 253 -10.18 2.42 -6.99
C ILE A 253 -8.97 1.75 -6.34
N THR A 254 -8.05 1.18 -7.13
CA THR A 254 -6.89 0.45 -6.59
C THR A 254 -5.56 1.09 -6.94
N VAL A 255 -5.58 2.22 -7.66
CA VAL A 255 -4.36 2.87 -8.17
C VAL A 255 -3.48 1.82 -8.88
N PHE A 256 -4.11 1.07 -9.78
CA PHE A 256 -3.51 -0.04 -10.55
C PHE A 256 -2.99 -1.24 -9.74
N SER A 257 -3.19 -1.35 -8.42
CA SER A 257 -2.62 -2.43 -7.62
C SER A 257 -3.34 -3.79 -7.74
N TYR A 258 -4.50 -3.85 -8.43
CA TYR A 258 -5.26 -5.08 -8.61
C TYR A 258 -4.76 -6.00 -9.74
N SER A 259 -4.81 -5.54 -11.00
CA SER A 259 -4.63 -6.40 -12.18
C SER A 259 -3.33 -6.15 -12.97
N PHE A 260 -2.48 -5.24 -12.50
CA PHE A 260 -1.26 -4.86 -13.20
C PHE A 260 -0.03 -5.54 -12.59
N PRO A 261 1.05 -5.73 -13.37
CA PRO A 261 2.30 -6.24 -12.85
C PRO A 261 2.77 -5.45 -11.62
N PHE A 262 3.13 -6.15 -10.54
CA PHE A 262 3.40 -5.51 -9.25
C PHE A 262 4.49 -4.43 -9.32
N HIS A 263 5.58 -4.71 -10.05
CA HIS A 263 6.66 -3.75 -10.27
C HIS A 263 6.20 -2.42 -10.95
N LEU A 264 5.24 -2.48 -11.87
CA LEU A 264 4.63 -1.30 -12.48
C LEU A 264 3.77 -0.57 -11.44
N ALA A 265 2.93 -1.29 -10.70
CA ALA A 265 2.11 -0.71 -9.64
C ALA A 265 2.96 0.09 -8.64
N LEU A 266 4.09 -0.46 -8.17
CA LEU A 266 5.03 0.27 -7.28
C LEU A 266 5.54 1.58 -7.86
N ARG A 267 5.88 1.60 -9.15
CA ARG A 267 6.38 2.80 -9.83
C ARG A 267 5.27 3.84 -10.03
N ILE A 268 4.03 3.41 -10.25
CA ILE A 268 2.85 4.28 -10.25
C ILE A 268 2.64 4.87 -8.85
N TRP A 269 2.68 4.03 -7.82
CA TRP A 269 2.51 4.41 -6.41
C TRP A 269 3.54 5.42 -5.93
N ASP A 270 4.82 5.24 -6.29
CA ASP A 270 5.89 6.19 -6.01
C ASP A 270 5.49 7.62 -6.45
N VAL A 271 4.94 7.75 -7.67
CA VAL A 271 4.57 9.05 -8.25
C VAL A 271 3.20 9.52 -7.80
N PHE A 272 2.24 8.61 -7.61
CA PHE A 272 0.89 8.89 -7.14
C PHE A 272 0.93 9.56 -5.76
N LEU A 273 1.67 8.98 -4.82
CA LEU A 273 1.80 9.54 -3.47
C LEU A 273 2.45 10.94 -3.48
N TYR A 274 3.31 11.24 -4.45
CA TYR A 274 3.99 12.54 -4.54
C TYR A 274 3.23 13.59 -5.37
N GLU A 275 2.61 13.21 -6.49
CA GLU A 275 1.98 14.12 -7.45
C GLU A 275 0.44 14.12 -7.41
N GLY A 276 -0.16 13.17 -6.69
CA GLY A 276 -1.60 12.99 -6.55
C GLY A 276 -2.24 12.20 -7.69
N VAL A 277 -3.57 12.11 -7.64
CA VAL A 277 -4.41 11.25 -8.50
C VAL A 277 -4.26 11.51 -10.00
N LYS A 278 -3.82 12.71 -10.42
CA LYS A 278 -3.58 13.03 -11.84
C LYS A 278 -2.63 12.06 -12.53
N VAL A 279 -1.75 11.37 -11.81
CA VAL A 279 -0.89 10.35 -12.42
C VAL A 279 -1.69 9.15 -12.91
N VAL A 280 -2.80 8.81 -12.24
CA VAL A 280 -3.66 7.67 -12.61
C VAL A 280 -4.29 7.91 -13.98
N PHE A 281 -4.83 9.11 -14.20
CA PHE A 281 -5.33 9.55 -15.50
C PHE A 281 -4.25 9.50 -16.60
N ARG A 282 -3.06 10.03 -16.30
CA ARG A 282 -1.93 10.02 -17.25
C ARG A 282 -1.49 8.62 -17.64
N VAL A 283 -1.43 7.70 -16.68
CA VAL A 283 -1.05 6.31 -16.92
C VAL A 283 -2.13 5.60 -17.73
N GLY A 284 -3.41 5.79 -17.41
CA GLY A 284 -4.52 5.25 -18.20
C GLY A 284 -4.49 5.73 -19.66
N LEU A 285 -4.29 7.03 -19.88
CA LEU A 285 -4.16 7.59 -21.23
C LEU A 285 -2.92 7.06 -21.96
N ALA A 286 -1.79 6.89 -21.26
CA ALA A 286 -0.57 6.36 -21.85
C ALA A 286 -0.70 4.88 -22.23
N LEU A 287 -1.39 4.07 -21.42
CA LEU A 287 -1.70 2.68 -21.74
C LEU A 287 -2.54 2.60 -23.02
N LEU A 288 -3.65 3.34 -23.06
CA LEU A 288 -4.52 3.40 -24.24
C LEU A 288 -3.76 3.89 -25.47
N LYS A 289 -2.95 4.95 -25.33
CA LYS A 289 -2.14 5.49 -26.42
C LYS A 289 -1.11 4.49 -26.96
N SER A 290 -0.52 3.68 -26.09
CA SER A 290 0.51 2.70 -26.47
C SER A 290 -0.07 1.51 -27.22
N TYR A 291 -1.38 1.25 -27.09
CA TYR A 291 -2.06 0.10 -27.70
C TYR A 291 -3.21 0.50 -28.63
N GLN A 292 -3.35 1.80 -28.95
CA GLN A 292 -4.52 2.33 -29.68
C GLN A 292 -4.70 1.72 -31.07
N ASP A 293 -3.60 1.42 -31.77
CA ASP A 293 -3.64 0.93 -33.15
C ASP A 293 -4.25 -0.48 -33.24
N GLU A 294 -4.13 -1.27 -32.18
CA GLU A 294 -4.80 -2.57 -32.07
C GLU A 294 -6.23 -2.40 -31.55
N LEU A 295 -6.45 -1.57 -30.53
CA LEU A 295 -7.76 -1.37 -29.93
C LEU A 295 -8.82 -0.87 -30.93
N VAL A 296 -8.44 0.02 -31.86
CA VAL A 296 -9.37 0.60 -32.85
C VAL A 296 -9.91 -0.42 -33.86
N LYS A 297 -9.29 -1.61 -33.95
CA LYS A 297 -9.68 -2.68 -34.89
C LYS A 297 -10.66 -3.67 -34.27
N LEU A 298 -10.87 -3.61 -32.95
CA LEU A 298 -11.57 -4.65 -32.20
C LEU A 298 -13.04 -4.29 -32.00
N PRO A 299 -13.99 -5.22 -32.24
CA PRO A 299 -15.38 -5.05 -31.85
C PRO A 299 -15.56 -5.18 -30.33
N PHE A 300 -16.70 -4.73 -29.81
CA PHE A 300 -17.05 -4.63 -28.39
C PHE A 300 -16.45 -5.73 -27.49
N GLU A 301 -16.76 -7.01 -27.74
CA GLU A 301 -16.32 -8.11 -26.85
C GLU A 301 -14.80 -8.25 -26.78
N LYS A 302 -14.12 -8.22 -27.93
CA LYS A 302 -12.67 -8.33 -28.01
C LYS A 302 -12.00 -7.08 -27.44
N LEU A 303 -12.62 -5.92 -27.63
CA LEU A 303 -12.14 -4.65 -27.11
C LEU A 303 -12.17 -4.62 -25.58
N ILE A 304 -13.27 -5.04 -24.96
CA ILE A 304 -13.37 -5.17 -23.49
C ILE A 304 -12.35 -6.17 -22.95
N HIS A 305 -12.14 -7.30 -23.62
CA HIS A 305 -11.11 -8.26 -23.23
C HIS A 305 -9.71 -7.65 -23.29
N ALA A 306 -9.38 -6.93 -24.37
CA ALA A 306 -8.09 -6.26 -24.54
C ALA A 306 -7.85 -5.16 -23.50
N LEU A 307 -8.86 -4.36 -23.18
CA LEU A 307 -8.78 -3.30 -22.16
C LEU A 307 -8.58 -3.82 -20.74
N ARG A 308 -8.92 -5.09 -20.48
CA ARG A 308 -8.69 -5.76 -19.19
C ARG A 308 -7.35 -6.50 -19.14
N ASN A 309 -6.74 -6.79 -20.29
CA ASN A 309 -5.55 -7.63 -20.41
C ASN A 309 -4.57 -7.00 -21.40
N PHE A 310 -3.90 -5.92 -20.99
CA PHE A 310 -2.85 -5.32 -21.81
C PHE A 310 -1.64 -6.26 -21.95
N PRO A 311 -0.96 -6.26 -23.11
CA PRO A 311 0.31 -6.96 -23.28
C PRO A 311 1.39 -6.46 -22.30
N GLU A 312 2.33 -7.32 -21.89
CA GLU A 312 3.40 -6.94 -20.94
C GLU A 312 4.31 -5.84 -21.50
N GLU A 313 4.50 -5.80 -22.82
CA GLU A 313 5.38 -4.85 -23.51
C GLU A 313 4.92 -3.40 -23.34
N VAL A 314 3.60 -3.15 -23.31
CA VAL A 314 3.04 -1.80 -23.09
C VAL A 314 2.98 -1.42 -21.60
N MET A 315 3.27 -2.37 -20.71
CA MET A 315 3.25 -2.20 -19.25
C MET A 315 4.65 -2.03 -18.64
N ASP A 316 5.71 -1.91 -19.45
CA ASP A 316 7.05 -1.60 -18.94
C ASP A 316 7.06 -0.19 -18.30
N PRO A 317 7.33 -0.06 -16.98
CA PRO A 317 7.34 1.23 -16.31
C PRO A 317 8.37 2.22 -16.86
N ASP A 318 9.47 1.75 -17.45
CA ASP A 318 10.52 2.64 -17.96
C ASP A 318 10.19 3.23 -19.35
N THR A 319 9.16 2.72 -20.03
CA THR A 319 8.60 3.31 -21.28
C THR A 319 7.26 4.00 -21.03
N LEU A 320 6.35 3.35 -20.29
CA LEU A 320 4.99 3.82 -20.04
C LEU A 320 4.96 5.11 -19.22
N LEU A 321 5.76 5.20 -18.14
CA LEU A 321 5.73 6.36 -17.26
C LEU A 321 6.29 7.63 -17.91
N PRO A 322 7.41 7.60 -18.65
CA PRO A 322 7.84 8.75 -19.46
C PRO A 322 6.76 9.23 -20.43
N LEU A 323 6.05 8.31 -21.11
CA LEU A 323 4.92 8.66 -21.97
C LEU A 323 3.81 9.34 -21.16
N ALA A 324 3.41 8.76 -20.03
CA ALA A 324 2.41 9.33 -19.13
C ALA A 324 2.77 10.76 -18.66
N TYR A 325 4.05 11.01 -18.34
CA TYR A 325 4.51 12.33 -17.91
C TYR A 325 4.48 13.40 -19.02
N SER A 326 4.49 12.99 -20.29
CA SER A 326 4.38 13.90 -21.43
C SER A 326 2.96 14.46 -21.62
N ILE A 327 1.95 13.77 -21.08
CA ILE A 327 0.52 14.13 -21.25
C ILE A 327 0.15 15.25 -20.25
N LYS A 328 -0.20 16.42 -20.77
CA LYS A 328 -0.44 17.65 -20.00
C LYS A 328 -1.91 17.88 -19.67
N ILE A 329 -2.45 17.09 -18.73
CA ILE A 329 -3.89 17.16 -18.39
C ILE A 329 -4.27 18.12 -17.25
N SER A 330 -3.32 18.74 -16.53
CA SER A 330 -3.63 19.35 -15.22
C SER A 330 -4.69 20.46 -15.25
N LYS A 331 -4.63 21.37 -16.24
CA LYS A 331 -5.64 22.43 -16.39
C LYS A 331 -6.99 21.84 -16.81
N ARG A 332 -6.98 21.00 -17.83
CA ARG A 332 -8.18 20.38 -18.41
C ARG A 332 -8.91 19.48 -17.42
N LEU A 333 -8.17 18.78 -16.55
CA LEU A 333 -8.75 17.94 -15.51
C LEU A 333 -9.58 18.78 -14.53
N GLU A 334 -9.12 19.98 -14.14
CA GLU A 334 -9.89 20.86 -13.27
C GLU A 334 -11.11 21.44 -13.99
N GLU A 335 -11.00 21.81 -15.26
CA GLU A 335 -12.14 22.26 -16.08
C GLU A 335 -13.23 21.18 -16.14
N LEU A 336 -12.86 19.93 -16.48
CA LEU A 336 -13.79 18.80 -16.54
C LEU A 336 -14.41 18.46 -15.18
N ARG A 337 -13.68 18.71 -14.08
CA ARG A 337 -14.25 18.57 -12.73
C ARG A 337 -15.37 19.60 -12.52
N LEU A 338 -15.12 20.87 -12.83
CA LEU A 338 -16.12 21.93 -12.68
C LEU A 338 -17.33 21.69 -13.60
N GLU A 339 -17.10 21.21 -14.82
CA GLU A 339 -18.17 20.79 -15.73
C GLU A 339 -19.03 19.67 -15.11
N TYR A 340 -18.41 18.64 -14.54
CA TYR A 340 -19.13 17.55 -13.87
C TYR A 340 -19.97 18.05 -12.68
N GLU A 341 -19.38 18.89 -11.82
CA GLU A 341 -20.05 19.50 -10.66
C GLU A 341 -21.22 20.41 -11.09
N ASN A 342 -21.14 21.08 -12.25
CA ASN A 342 -22.24 21.89 -12.77
C ASN A 342 -23.41 21.04 -13.28
N ILE A 343 -23.14 19.88 -13.88
CA ILE A 343 -24.18 18.99 -14.42
C ILE A 343 -24.89 18.21 -13.32
N HIS A 344 -24.14 17.68 -12.35
CA HIS A 344 -24.65 16.75 -11.34
C HIS A 344 -24.89 17.42 -9.98
N GLY A 345 -24.61 18.72 -9.86
CA GLY A 345 -24.49 19.42 -8.60
C GLY A 345 -23.17 19.09 -7.89
N LYS A 346 -22.76 19.95 -6.96
CA LYS A 346 -21.60 19.64 -6.12
C LYS A 346 -21.89 18.37 -5.33
N PRO A 347 -21.00 17.36 -5.33
CA PRO A 347 -21.14 16.22 -4.43
C PRO A 347 -21.15 16.74 -2.99
N GLY A 348 -22.31 16.72 -2.33
CA GLY A 348 -22.47 17.10 -0.92
C GLY A 348 -23.41 18.27 -0.58
N GLN A 349 -24.07 18.94 -1.53
CA GLN A 349 -24.95 20.09 -1.20
C GLN A 349 -26.28 19.75 -0.50
N SER A 350 -26.58 18.49 -0.21
CA SER A 350 -27.66 18.11 0.71
C SER A 350 -27.26 18.05 2.19
N ILE A 351 -25.99 18.33 2.56
CA ILE A 351 -25.50 18.28 3.96
C ILE A 351 -24.75 19.57 4.41
N GLU A 352 -24.46 20.52 3.52
CA GLU A 352 -23.69 21.74 3.83
C GLU A 352 -24.48 22.90 4.48
N SER A 353 -25.36 22.61 5.44
CA SER A 353 -25.83 23.59 6.43
C SER A 353 -25.13 23.47 7.79
N ARG A 354 -23.92 22.89 7.82
CA ARG A 354 -22.99 22.95 8.97
C ARG A 354 -21.62 23.46 8.55
N GLY A 355 -21.44 24.78 8.74
CA GLY A 355 -20.20 25.46 9.13
C GLY A 355 -18.88 25.06 8.45
N LYS A 356 -18.30 26.01 7.72
CA LYS A 356 -16.87 26.06 7.36
C LYS A 356 -15.98 25.80 8.59
N GLN A 357 -15.55 24.57 8.82
CA GLN A 357 -14.43 24.23 9.69
C GLN A 357 -13.56 23.15 9.03
N LYS A 358 -12.31 23.50 8.73
CA LYS A 358 -11.24 22.56 8.40
C LYS A 358 -11.02 21.64 9.59
N GLN A 359 -11.69 20.48 9.71
CA GLN A 359 -11.54 19.63 10.91
C GLN A 359 -11.96 18.12 10.91
N PRO A 360 -12.19 17.37 9.81
CA PRO A 360 -12.58 15.95 9.94
C PRO A 360 -11.50 15.05 10.56
N LEU A 361 -10.24 15.19 10.13
CA LEU A 361 -9.09 14.37 10.58
C LEU A 361 -8.84 14.48 12.10
N GLU A 362 -8.88 15.69 12.64
CA GLU A 362 -8.64 15.94 14.06
C GLU A 362 -9.82 15.51 14.93
N ARG A 363 -11.06 15.62 14.43
CA ARG A 363 -12.26 15.34 15.23
C ARG A 363 -12.45 13.86 15.52
N ASN A 364 -12.38 13.00 14.50
CA ASN A 364 -12.49 11.55 14.69
C ASN A 364 -11.34 11.03 15.56
N SER A 365 -10.13 11.54 15.31
CA SER A 365 -8.96 11.11 16.07
C SER A 365 -8.94 11.65 17.51
N SER A 366 -9.48 12.84 17.79
CA SER A 366 -9.43 13.41 19.15
C SER A 366 -10.25 12.65 20.18
N HIS A 367 -11.43 12.13 19.80
CA HIS A 367 -12.26 11.32 20.70
C HIS A 367 -11.61 9.94 20.93
N LEU A 368 -11.18 9.29 19.85
CA LEU A 368 -10.50 7.99 19.91
C LEU A 368 -9.19 8.08 20.70
N LYS A 369 -8.45 9.18 20.56
CA LYS A 369 -7.22 9.44 21.31
C LYS A 369 -7.50 9.60 22.80
N LYS A 370 -8.53 10.35 23.19
CA LYS A 370 -8.96 10.45 24.60
C LYS A 370 -9.37 9.10 25.17
N GLN A 371 -10.06 8.28 24.37
CA GLN A 371 -10.45 6.92 24.77
C GLN A 371 -9.21 6.02 24.94
N ALA A 372 -8.26 6.07 24.02
CA ALA A 372 -7.00 5.35 24.10
C ALA A 372 -6.16 5.79 25.30
N GLU A 373 -6.06 7.10 25.57
CA GLU A 373 -5.36 7.65 26.74
C GLU A 373 -5.99 7.17 28.06
N LYS A 374 -7.33 7.19 28.14
CA LYS A 374 -8.06 6.70 29.32
C LYS A 374 -7.83 5.20 29.56
N GLN A 375 -7.98 4.39 28.52
CA GLN A 375 -7.83 2.93 28.64
C GLN A 375 -6.39 2.53 28.96
N ASN A 376 -5.40 3.23 28.41
CA ASN A 376 -4.00 2.99 28.74
C ASN A 376 -3.69 3.40 30.20
N GLY A 377 -4.31 4.47 30.70
CA GLY A 377 -4.26 4.85 32.11
C GLY A 377 -4.83 3.76 33.04
N GLU A 378 -6.01 3.23 32.71
CA GLU A 378 -6.67 2.15 33.45
C GLU A 378 -5.85 0.84 33.40
N ALA A 379 -5.25 0.51 32.25
CA ALA A 379 -4.40 -0.67 32.11
C ALA A 379 -3.11 -0.58 32.93
N ILE A 380 -2.48 0.60 32.98
CA ILE A 380 -1.30 0.85 33.82
C ILE A 380 -1.67 0.75 35.30
N GLN A 381 -2.79 1.35 35.71
CA GLN A 381 -3.25 1.27 37.10
C GLN A 381 -3.58 -0.16 37.53
N GLY A 382 -4.29 -0.92 36.69
CA GLY A 382 -4.58 -2.34 36.94
C GLY A 382 -3.35 -3.24 36.92
N ALA A 383 -2.29 -2.88 36.18
CA ALA A 383 -1.01 -3.59 36.20
C ALA A 383 -0.21 -3.31 37.49
N HIS A 384 -0.22 -2.05 37.97
CA HIS A 384 0.37 -1.69 39.26
C HIS A 384 -0.36 -2.33 40.44
N GLU A 385 -1.69 -2.41 40.41
CA GLU A 385 -2.50 -3.10 41.42
C GLU A 385 -2.23 -4.62 41.43
N LYS A 386 -2.03 -5.24 40.27
CA LYS A 386 -1.63 -6.66 40.18
C LYS A 386 -0.20 -6.92 40.66
N GLN A 387 0.75 -6.03 40.38
CA GLN A 387 2.11 -6.15 40.91
C GLN A 387 2.16 -5.95 42.44
N ASN A 388 1.35 -5.04 42.99
CA ASN A 388 1.24 -4.87 44.44
C ASN A 388 0.44 -6.01 45.11
N GLY A 389 -0.50 -6.64 44.41
CA GLY A 389 -1.23 -7.82 44.88
C GLY A 389 -0.40 -9.12 44.86
N GLU A 390 0.46 -9.29 43.86
CA GLU A 390 1.37 -10.45 43.74
C GLU A 390 2.55 -10.39 44.73
N ALA A 391 2.82 -9.23 45.34
CA ALA A 391 3.82 -9.11 46.40
C ALA A 391 3.36 -9.68 47.77
N ILE A 392 2.11 -10.12 47.91
CA ILE A 392 1.54 -10.59 49.20
C ILE A 392 1.28 -12.10 49.24
N GLN A 393 1.36 -12.85 48.12
CA GLN A 393 1.18 -14.30 48.15
C GLN A 393 2.19 -15.01 47.25
N GLY A 394 3.21 -15.61 47.87
CA GLY A 394 4.10 -16.57 47.23
C GLY A 394 3.41 -17.92 47.01
N GLY A 395 3.71 -18.56 45.88
CA GLY A 395 3.45 -19.99 45.67
C GLY A 395 2.89 -20.37 44.30
N ASP A 396 3.78 -20.91 43.47
CA ASP A 396 3.56 -21.98 42.46
C ASP A 396 2.88 -21.72 41.09
N GLY A 397 3.64 -22.05 40.03
CA GLY A 397 3.22 -23.05 39.03
C GLY A 397 2.21 -22.72 37.94
N HIS A 398 2.70 -22.24 36.79
CA HIS A 398 2.20 -22.52 35.42
C HIS A 398 0.68 -22.52 35.11
N ARG A 399 0.16 -21.39 34.63
CA ARG A 399 -0.62 -21.27 33.36
C ARG A 399 -1.07 -19.82 33.11
N LYS A 400 -1.12 -19.43 31.83
CA LYS A 400 -1.61 -18.15 31.24
C LYS A 400 -0.56 -17.04 31.06
N GLN A 401 0.31 -17.21 30.06
CA GLN A 401 0.98 -16.08 29.41
C GLN A 401 0.68 -16.11 27.90
N LEU A 402 -0.27 -15.27 27.46
CA LEU A 402 -0.33 -14.85 26.05
C LEU A 402 -0.92 -13.45 25.83
N LEU A 403 -1.27 -12.70 26.89
CA LEU A 403 -1.71 -11.30 26.77
C LEU A 403 -0.88 -10.20 27.48
N PRO A 404 0.20 -10.44 28.25
CA PRO A 404 1.00 -9.32 28.81
C PRO A 404 2.32 -8.99 28.09
N GLN A 405 2.65 -9.60 26.95
CA GLN A 405 3.93 -9.30 26.27
C GLN A 405 3.87 -8.03 25.39
N MET A 406 2.72 -7.71 24.80
CA MET A 406 2.57 -6.49 23.99
C MET A 406 2.52 -5.22 24.86
N LEU A 407 1.77 -5.25 25.96
CA LEU A 407 1.70 -4.14 26.93
C LEU A 407 3.05 -3.85 27.60
N ARG A 408 3.86 -4.89 27.87
CA ARG A 408 5.24 -4.71 28.38
C ARG A 408 6.19 -4.07 27.35
N ARG A 409 6.06 -4.40 26.05
CA ARG A 409 6.85 -3.75 24.98
C ARG A 409 6.47 -2.29 24.76
N TYR A 410 5.25 -1.88 25.13
CA TYR A 410 4.78 -0.51 25.01
C TYR A 410 5.15 0.35 26.24
N SER A 411 4.99 -0.20 27.44
CA SER A 411 5.40 0.47 28.70
C SER A 411 6.92 0.57 28.84
N HIS A 412 7.69 -0.43 28.38
CA HIS A 412 9.15 -0.33 28.32
C HIS A 412 9.65 0.72 27.31
N ARG A 413 8.91 0.93 26.21
CA ARG A 413 9.17 2.01 25.23
C ARG A 413 8.90 3.41 25.78
N ARG A 414 8.11 3.54 26.86
CA ARG A 414 7.77 4.82 27.51
C ARG A 414 8.67 5.12 28.71
N ALA A 415 9.26 4.11 29.34
CA ALA A 415 10.09 4.25 30.54
C ALA A 415 11.56 4.59 30.26
N LEU A 416 12.06 4.32 29.05
CA LEU A 416 13.41 4.71 28.62
C LEU A 416 13.33 5.92 27.69
N GLY A 417 13.45 7.11 28.29
CA GLY A 417 13.64 8.37 27.56
C GLY A 417 15.02 8.46 26.91
N GLU A 418 15.31 7.56 25.97
CA GLU A 418 16.49 7.60 25.09
C GLU A 418 16.05 7.62 23.62
N HIS A 419 15.28 8.66 23.27
CA HIS A 419 15.03 9.03 21.88
C HIS A 419 16.29 9.70 21.32
N GLU A 420 17.27 8.91 20.89
CA GLU A 420 18.26 9.29 19.85
C GLU A 420 19.29 8.17 19.54
N LYS A 421 19.44 7.15 20.38
CA LYS A 421 20.40 6.04 20.15
C LYS A 421 19.76 4.74 19.60
N LEU A 422 18.49 4.47 19.93
CA LEU A 422 17.84 3.20 19.58
C LEU A 422 17.29 3.13 18.15
N ASP A 423 17.05 4.27 17.49
CA ASP A 423 16.72 4.29 16.05
C ASP A 423 17.91 3.85 15.19
N GLY A 424 19.14 4.06 15.67
CA GLY A 424 20.36 3.55 15.04
C GLY A 424 20.43 2.02 15.10
N GLU A 425 20.20 1.44 16.28
CA GLU A 425 20.29 -0.01 16.51
C GLU A 425 19.13 -0.79 15.89
N ALA A 426 17.91 -0.25 15.84
CA ALA A 426 16.79 -0.88 15.15
C ALA A 426 16.95 -0.86 13.62
N ILE A 427 17.46 0.24 13.06
CA ILE A 427 17.79 0.32 11.62
C ILE A 427 19.01 -0.56 11.29
N GLN A 428 19.95 -0.71 12.22
CA GLN A 428 21.11 -1.58 12.07
C GLN A 428 20.74 -3.05 12.26
N SER A 429 19.79 -3.40 13.13
CA SER A 429 19.23 -4.76 13.23
C SER A 429 18.38 -5.13 12.03
N ASP A 430 17.62 -4.18 11.46
CA ASP A 430 16.86 -4.40 10.23
C ASP A 430 17.78 -4.47 9.00
N GLN A 431 18.86 -3.69 8.96
CA GLN A 431 19.90 -3.81 7.93
C GLN A 431 20.72 -5.10 8.09
N GLU A 432 21.05 -5.53 9.30
CA GLU A 432 21.71 -6.81 9.56
C GLU A 432 20.79 -7.99 9.24
N PHE A 433 19.48 -7.89 9.51
CA PHE A 433 18.50 -8.89 9.13
C PHE A 433 18.38 -9.00 7.61
N LEU A 434 18.33 -7.87 6.90
CA LEU A 434 18.31 -7.82 5.44
C LEU A 434 19.65 -8.29 4.83
N GLN A 435 20.79 -7.92 5.41
CA GLN A 435 22.12 -8.38 4.95
C GLN A 435 22.38 -9.86 5.26
N ARG A 436 21.89 -10.39 6.40
CA ARG A 436 21.94 -11.83 6.70
C ARG A 436 21.03 -12.63 5.76
N ARG A 437 19.86 -12.08 5.40
CA ARG A 437 18.98 -12.66 4.37
C ARG A 437 19.67 -12.69 3.00
N ASP A 438 20.30 -11.60 2.60
CA ASP A 438 21.01 -11.50 1.31
C ASP A 438 22.27 -12.38 1.30
N SER A 439 22.98 -12.52 2.43
CA SER A 439 24.16 -13.40 2.56
C SER A 439 23.78 -14.88 2.55
N GLN A 440 22.65 -15.27 3.17
CA GLN A 440 22.12 -16.64 3.11
C GLN A 440 21.58 -17.01 1.73
N LEU A 441 21.08 -16.03 0.96
CA LEU A 441 20.69 -16.22 -0.43
C LEU A 441 21.91 -16.37 -1.35
N MET A 442 23.00 -15.65 -1.09
CA MET A 442 24.25 -15.77 -1.84
C MET A 442 25.03 -17.06 -1.53
N SER A 443 25.04 -17.53 -0.27
CA SER A 443 25.75 -18.76 0.11
C SER A 443 25.09 -20.02 -0.49
N ARG A 444 23.78 -19.99 -0.73
CA ARG A 444 23.04 -21.09 -1.40
C ARG A 444 23.29 -21.18 -2.90
N HIS A 445 23.83 -20.14 -3.51
CA HIS A 445 24.24 -20.13 -4.92
C HIS A 445 25.73 -20.49 -5.14
N ALA A 446 26.51 -20.65 -4.08
CA ALA A 446 27.93 -21.00 -4.17
C ALA A 446 28.21 -22.51 -3.96
N THR A 447 27.22 -23.27 -3.49
CA THR A 447 27.34 -24.72 -3.23
C THR A 447 26.35 -25.57 -4.05
N SER A 448 25.94 -25.09 -5.24
CA SER A 448 25.27 -25.90 -6.25
C SER A 448 25.94 -25.76 -7.60
#